data_AF-A0A6J4Q1C0-F1
#
_entry.id   AF-A0A6J4Q1C0-F1
#
_cell.length_a   1.000
_cell.length_b   1.000
_cell.length_c   1.000
_cell.angle_alpha   90.00
_cell.angle_beta   90.00
_cell.angle_gamma   90.00
#
_symmetry.space_group_name_H-M   'P 1'
#
loop_
_entity.id
_entity.type
_entity.pdbx_description
1 polymer ?
#
loop_
_entity_poly.entity_id
_entity_poly.type
_entity_poly.pdbx_seq_one_letter_code
_entity_poly.pdbx_strand_id
1 'polypeptide(L)' 'GAADAEVAADSTEAAFARLVATAGRTSGADRDRVREHLIGLFELFGPDDPRVAAARRALARVLF' A
#
# COMPACT_ATOMS: atom_id res chain seq x y z
N GLY A 1 -16.40 -14.29 -11.36
CA GLY A 1 -15.76 -14.44 -12.68
C GLY A 1 -14.45 -13.70 -12.71
N ALA A 2 -13.62 -13.86 -13.75
CA ALA A 2 -12.32 -13.16 -13.87
C ALA A 2 -12.43 -11.64 -13.63
N ALA A 3 -13.52 -11.01 -14.08
CA ALA A 3 -13.80 -9.60 -13.83
C ALA A 3 -13.88 -9.21 -12.34
N ASP A 4 -14.44 -10.06 -11.46
CA ASP A 4 -14.51 -9.76 -10.03
C ASP A 4 -13.11 -9.75 -9.39
N ALA A 5 -12.23 -10.65 -9.86
CA ALA A 5 -10.85 -10.73 -9.42
C ALA A 5 -10.02 -9.54 -9.91
N GLU A 6 -10.24 -9.11 -11.16
CA GLU A 6 -9.62 -7.92 -11.73
C GLU A 6 -10.03 -6.65 -10.97
N VAL A 7 -11.33 -6.46 -10.69
CA VAL A 7 -11.83 -5.32 -9.91
C VAL A 7 -11.27 -5.33 -8.49
N ALA A 8 -11.21 -6.48 -7.83
CA ALA A 8 -10.61 -6.61 -6.50
C ALA A 8 -9.12 -6.22 -6.53
N ALA A 9 -8.39 -6.64 -7.57
CA ALA A 9 -6.98 -6.28 -7.73
C ALA A 9 -6.78 -4.78 -7.95
N ASP A 10 -7.54 -4.18 -8.86
CA ASP A 10 -7.50 -2.73 -9.14
C ASP A 10 -7.83 -1.90 -7.89
N SER A 11 -8.88 -2.30 -7.16
CA SER A 11 -9.26 -1.64 -5.92
C SER A 11 -8.16 -1.69 -4.85
N THR A 12 -7.40 -2.80 -4.81
CA THR A 12 -6.27 -3.01 -3.89
C THR A 12 -5.12 -2.06 -4.23
N GLU A 13 -4.73 -2.00 -5.50
CA GLU A 13 -3.68 -1.11 -5.97
C GLU A 13 -4.04 0.36 -5.72
N ALA A 14 -5.29 0.74 -5.98
CA ALA A 14 -5.80 2.07 -5.69
C ALA A 14 -5.76 2.38 -4.17
N ALA A 15 -6.07 1.41 -3.31
CA ALA A 15 -5.99 1.57 -1.86
C ALA A 15 -4.55 1.81 -1.38
N PHE A 16 -3.59 1.02 -1.86
CA PHE A 16 -2.18 1.22 -1.56
C PHE A 16 -1.67 2.58 -2.03
N ALA A 17 -2.01 2.99 -3.25
CA ALA A 17 -1.64 4.30 -3.78
C ALA A 17 -2.15 5.44 -2.90
N ARG A 18 -3.42 5.38 -2.44
CA ARG A 18 -3.99 6.38 -1.53
C ARG A 18 -3.24 6.45 -0.20
N LEU A 19 -2.91 5.30 0.40
CA LEU A 19 -2.19 5.25 1.68
C LEU A 19 -0.75 5.76 1.56
N VAL A 20 -0.03 5.41 0.48
CA VAL A 20 1.31 5.95 0.22
C VAL A 20 1.27 7.47 0.05
N ALA A 21 0.29 7.98 -0.71
CA ALA A 21 0.11 9.41 -0.87
C ALA A 21 -0.18 10.10 0.48
N THR A 22 -0.99 9.48 1.35
CA THR A 22 -1.26 9.98 2.70
C THR A 22 0.02 10.00 3.54
N ALA A 23 0.83 8.95 3.51
CA ALA A 23 2.11 8.90 4.24
C ALA A 23 3.02 10.10 3.87
N GLY A 24 3.11 10.42 2.58
CA GLY A 24 3.90 11.56 2.08
C GLY A 24 3.38 12.94 2.52
N ARG A 25 2.09 13.07 2.86
CA ARG A 25 1.49 14.33 3.35
C ARG A 25 1.49 14.46 4.88
N THR A 26 1.68 13.35 5.59
CA THR A 26 1.72 13.30 7.06
C THR A 26 3.15 13.37 7.60
N SER A 27 3.33 13.59 8.90
CA SER A 27 4.65 13.62 9.57
C SER A 27 4.55 13.07 11.00
N GLY A 28 5.69 12.70 11.59
CA GLY A 28 5.76 12.18 12.96
C GLY A 28 4.85 10.96 13.16
N ALA A 29 4.13 10.94 14.29
CA ALA A 29 3.28 9.82 14.69
C ALA A 29 2.20 9.47 13.64
N ASP A 30 1.66 10.45 12.92
CA ASP A 30 0.65 10.19 11.89
C ASP A 30 1.25 9.45 10.68
N ARG A 31 2.48 9.81 10.29
CA ARG A 31 3.21 9.10 9.24
C ARG A 31 3.56 7.68 9.66
N ASP A 32 3.95 7.49 10.91
CA ASP A 32 4.26 6.16 11.45
C ASP A 32 3.02 5.27 11.47
N ARG A 33 1.85 5.80 11.89
CA ARG A 33 0.59 5.07 11.87
C ARG A 33 0.19 4.63 10.45
N VAL A 34 0.37 5.49 9.44
CA VAL A 34 0.08 5.13 8.04
C VAL A 34 1.05 4.05 7.54
N ARG A 35 2.34 4.14 7.91
CA ARG A 35 3.35 3.12 7.58
C ARG A 35 2.97 1.76 8.16
N GLU A 36 2.64 1.72 9.45
CA GLU A 36 2.22 0.50 10.14
C GLU A 36 0.97 -0.10 9.50
N HIS A 37 -0.01 0.73 9.16
CA HIS A 37 -1.22 0.28 8.47
C HIS A 37 -0.92 -0.37 7.11
N LEU A 38 -0.03 0.24 6.30
CA LEU A 38 0.41 -0.36 5.04
C LEU A 38 1.10 -1.72 5.26
N ILE A 39 1.97 -1.82 6.26
CA ILE A 39 2.66 -3.08 6.58
C ILE A 39 1.64 -4.16 6.98
N GLY A 40 0.70 -3.86 7.86
CA GLY A 40 -0.35 -4.81 8.25
C GLY A 40 -1.23 -5.25 7.08
N LEU A 41 -1.53 -4.35 6.14
CA LEU A 41 -2.25 -4.74 4.92
C LEU A 41 -1.42 -5.67 4.03
N PHE A 42 -0.09 -5.52 3.96
CA PHE A 42 0.77 -6.40 3.17
C PHE A 42 0.78 -7.85 3.69
N GLU A 43 0.57 -8.06 4.99
CA GLU A 43 0.50 -9.40 5.59
C GLU A 43 -0.69 -10.23 5.07
N LEU A 44 -1.70 -9.58 4.48
CA LEU A 44 -2.84 -10.24 3.85
C LEU A 44 -2.51 -10.83 2.47
N PHE A 45 -1.32 -10.55 1.94
CA PHE A 45 -0.87 -10.97 0.61
C PHE A 45 0.36 -11.89 0.71
N GLY A 46 0.61 -12.64 -0.36
CA GLY A 46 1.84 -13.43 -0.47
C GLY A 46 3.09 -12.53 -0.49
N PRO A 47 4.25 -13.05 -0.03
CA PRO A 47 5.50 -12.27 0.03
C PRO A 47 5.98 -11.77 -1.33
N ASP A 48 5.62 -12.47 -2.41
CA ASP A 48 6.00 -12.17 -3.80
C ASP A 48 4.90 -11.43 -4.58
N ASP A 49 3.84 -10.96 -3.91
CA ASP A 49 2.78 -10.22 -4.59
C ASP A 49 3.34 -8.92 -5.21
N PRO A 50 3.24 -8.74 -6.54
CA PRO A 50 3.83 -7.60 -7.23
C PRO A 50 3.24 -6.26 -6.74
N ARG A 51 2.00 -6.25 -6.25
CA ARG A 51 1.33 -5.06 -5.71
C ARG A 51 1.96 -4.63 -4.39
N VAL A 52 2.30 -5.59 -3.53
CA VAL A 52 3.05 -5.34 -2.28
C VAL A 52 4.44 -4.80 -2.59
N ALA A 53 5.15 -5.43 -3.53
CA ALA A 53 6.49 -4.98 -3.92
C ALA A 53 6.48 -3.56 -4.48
N ALA A 54 5.50 -3.22 -5.33
CA ALA A 54 5.32 -1.87 -5.87
C ALA A 54 5.01 -0.85 -4.77
N ALA A 55 4.07 -1.16 -3.86
CA ALA A 55 3.68 -0.28 -2.77
C ALA A 55 4.84 -0.02 -1.78
N ARG A 56 5.64 -1.04 -1.44
CA ARG A 56 6.85 -0.88 -0.59
C ARG A 56 7.86 0.08 -1.21
N ARG A 57 8.12 -0.05 -2.51
CA ARG A 57 9.02 0.87 -3.23
C ARG A 57 8.48 2.30 -3.25
N ALA A 58 7.18 2.46 -3.49
CA ALA A 58 6.54 3.78 -3.49
C ALA A 58 6.56 4.43 -2.10
N LEU A 59 6.30 3.65 -1.04
CA LEU A 59 6.42 4.09 0.34
C LEU A 59 7.83 4.54 0.69
N ALA A 60 8.87 3.79 0.29
CA ALA A 60 10.25 4.19 0.54
C ALA A 60 10.58 5.57 -0.07
N ARG A 61 10.12 5.83 -1.30
CA ARG A 61 10.34 7.11 -2.01
C ARG A 61 9.67 8.34 -1.37
N VAL A 62 8.63 8.14 -0.56
CA VAL A 62 7.98 9.26 0.15
C VAL A 62 8.54 9.46 1.56
N LEU A 63 9.29 8.48 2.08
CA LEU A 63 9.87 8.52 3.42
C LEU A 63 11.32 9.00 3.44
N PHE A 64 12.04 8.86 2.31
CA PHE A 64 13.45 9.17 2.14
C PHE A 64 13.66 9.98 0.86
#